data_AF-A0AA41BWC9-F1
#
_entry.id   AF-A0AA41BWC9-F1
#
_cell.length_a   1.000
_cell.length_b   1.000
_cell.length_c   1.000
_cell.angle_alpha   90.00
_cell.angle_beta   90.00
_cell.angle_gamma   90.00
#
_symmetry.space_group_name_H-M   'P 1'
#
loop_
_entity.id
_entity.type
_entity.pdbx_description
1 polymer ?
#
loop_
_entity_poly.entity_id
_entity_poly.type
_entity_poly.pdbx_seq_one_letter_code
_entity_poly.pdbx_strand_id
1 'polypeptide(L)'
;MKFKTLALIVSAFFISNSYAVQHINSEQYQKLLPKDENGQVNYDLKLADKIDVQYHCDLKSKNGELVLDRNNCEKTPFNIDWKKNYPDTVNLNLYKDPSNKTIEEHKLWAMAFAQAYVSSMVEMQYGLNKKDGTFDLSQPFGTGESFGEYFARNLGPNYYLSKGLQESSLGKDIPELQDDGVLQVEYKVGSDNSAWGGLKGSGEGGFPLVFTKLDPLKVLHSKHGVARNIVGSALTSSYYNGMALGITSGSIKAYDQTTADSLSINKMNKFLQQAKSKDGLAIVMGFMYNRGAYAAKDQVLKNNEVFDHCASVVDKLASDVTCFNQANDPGSRYMRQIPDVNHTLLAAAADESTSYDVELTRDDISNYLDLIQRYGFYSKEDIAKAKVPVLAKFDQIAAKQVISYRHDFGKILEVMMVNLPVAEFAEKAPIDMSKKSTLTNVGDMVFLSVKGVDNYYSWLNPGQTVPVDADSKITQLYLAGGKATDVACAAVVQSELAAVTADKPAHLSLSLSGGQCQIDSNYVKPDDKVQPVKDLKKCSSYSEWKADSDYNPPAKVVLNKTIYNLKWGTVHDQNNPSANDWKGGMWENKGTCN
;
A
#
# COMPACT_ATOMS: atom_id res chain seq x y z
N MET A 1 -44.84 41.50 11.82
CA MET A 1 -44.54 40.74 10.59
C MET A 1 -43.42 41.44 9.83
N LYS A 2 -42.16 40.97 9.95
CA LYS A 2 -41.06 41.15 8.98
C LYS A 2 -40.05 40.05 9.28
N PHE A 3 -39.96 39.08 8.37
CA PHE A 3 -38.98 37.99 8.41
C PHE A 3 -37.56 38.57 8.37
N LYS A 4 -36.67 38.09 9.24
CA LYS A 4 -35.22 38.24 9.07
C LYS A 4 -34.63 36.85 8.91
N THR A 5 -34.30 36.55 7.66
CA THR A 5 -33.56 35.38 7.20
C THR A 5 -32.19 35.37 7.88
N LEU A 6 -31.93 34.38 8.72
CA LEU A 6 -30.60 34.12 9.28
C LEU A 6 -29.81 33.35 8.22
N ALA A 7 -29.02 34.06 7.41
CA ALA A 7 -28.07 33.41 6.50
C ALA A 7 -26.86 32.92 7.32
N LEU A 8 -26.84 31.63 7.62
CA LEU A 8 -25.67 30.95 8.17
C LEU A 8 -24.65 30.80 7.02
N ILE A 9 -23.69 31.71 6.93
CA ILE A 9 -22.54 31.56 6.04
C ILE A 9 -21.57 30.60 6.73
N VAL A 10 -21.71 29.31 6.43
CA VAL A 10 -20.69 28.29 6.72
C VAL A 10 -19.48 28.61 5.85
N SER A 11 -18.52 29.33 6.41
CA SER A 11 -17.22 29.52 5.79
C SER A 11 -16.45 28.21 5.96
N ALA A 12 -16.50 27.36 4.94
CA ALA A 12 -15.70 26.16 4.81
C ALA A 12 -14.22 26.55 4.78
N PHE A 13 -13.54 26.40 5.91
CA PHE A 13 -12.10 26.15 5.89
C PHE A 13 -11.91 24.78 5.25
N PHE A 14 -11.49 24.77 3.98
CA PHE A 14 -10.94 23.60 3.33
C PHE A 14 -9.61 23.25 4.00
N ILE A 15 -9.68 22.59 5.15
CA ILE A 15 -8.67 21.62 5.52
C ILE A 15 -8.84 20.52 4.48
N SER A 16 -7.85 20.34 3.60
CA SER A 16 -7.77 19.17 2.74
C SER A 16 -7.52 17.94 3.63
N ASN A 17 -8.55 17.51 4.34
CA ASN A 17 -8.65 16.17 4.90
C ASN A 17 -8.83 15.25 3.69
N SER A 18 -7.73 14.79 3.11
CA SER A 18 -7.75 13.54 2.36
C SER A 18 -8.32 12.49 3.30
N TYR A 19 -9.53 12.01 3.00
CA TYR A 19 -10.16 10.94 3.78
C TYR A 19 -9.23 9.74 3.70
N ALA A 20 -8.81 9.19 4.83
CA ALA A 20 -7.94 8.01 4.90
C ALA A 20 -8.63 6.72 4.40
N VAL A 21 -9.80 6.82 3.80
CA VAL A 21 -10.56 5.71 3.23
C VAL A 21 -11.36 6.21 2.05
N GLN A 22 -11.55 5.33 1.07
CA GLN A 22 -12.46 5.54 -0.05
C GLN A 22 -13.48 4.40 -0.12
N HIS A 23 -14.56 4.63 -0.86
CA HIS A 23 -15.55 3.61 -1.17
C HIS A 23 -15.66 3.46 -2.69
N ILE A 24 -15.74 2.21 -3.14
CA ILE A 24 -15.99 1.87 -4.53
C ILE A 24 -17.44 1.45 -4.72
N ASN A 25 -18.00 1.70 -5.90
CA ASN A 25 -19.32 1.19 -6.27
C ASN A 25 -19.23 -0.12 -7.09
N SER A 26 -20.37 -0.76 -7.34
CA SER A 26 -20.44 -1.98 -8.15
C SER A 26 -19.87 -1.82 -9.55
N GLU A 27 -20.05 -0.67 -10.20
CA GLU A 27 -19.50 -0.45 -11.56
C GLU A 27 -17.98 -0.44 -11.54
N GLN A 28 -17.37 0.25 -10.57
CA GLN A 28 -15.93 0.26 -10.35
C GLN A 28 -15.41 -1.16 -10.07
N TYR A 29 -16.08 -1.91 -9.19
CA TYR A 29 -15.69 -3.29 -8.88
C TYR A 29 -15.78 -4.22 -10.10
N GLN A 30 -16.89 -4.16 -10.85
CA GLN A 30 -17.13 -5.02 -12.01
C GLN A 30 -16.21 -4.73 -13.20
N LYS A 31 -15.58 -3.53 -13.26
CA LYS A 31 -14.51 -3.22 -14.21
C LYS A 31 -13.20 -3.95 -13.89
N LEU A 32 -13.02 -4.40 -12.65
CA LEU A 32 -11.83 -5.15 -12.23
C LEU A 32 -11.95 -6.64 -12.54
N LEU A 33 -13.16 -7.15 -12.72
CA LEU A 33 -13.40 -8.58 -12.88
C LEU A 33 -13.17 -9.05 -14.33
N PRO A 34 -12.74 -10.32 -14.52
CA PRO A 34 -12.68 -10.93 -15.84
C PRO A 34 -14.08 -10.96 -16.47
N LYS A 35 -14.11 -11.04 -17.80
CA LYS A 35 -15.34 -11.24 -18.56
C LYS A 35 -15.40 -12.66 -19.12
N ASP A 36 -16.60 -13.17 -19.29
CA ASP A 36 -16.84 -14.41 -20.04
C ASP A 36 -16.84 -14.15 -21.56
N GLU A 37 -17.04 -15.22 -22.33
CA GLU A 37 -17.09 -15.16 -23.81
C GLU A 37 -18.23 -14.26 -24.33
N ASN A 38 -19.26 -14.00 -23.52
CA ASN A 38 -20.39 -13.13 -23.84
C ASN A 38 -20.19 -11.68 -23.34
N GLY A 39 -18.99 -11.36 -22.83
CA GLY A 39 -18.66 -10.04 -22.27
C GLY A 39 -19.32 -9.76 -20.91
N GLN A 40 -19.94 -10.75 -20.27
CA GLN A 40 -20.54 -10.62 -18.95
C GLN A 40 -19.48 -10.75 -17.86
N VAL A 41 -19.74 -10.16 -16.70
CA VAL A 41 -18.86 -10.30 -15.54
C VAL A 41 -18.76 -11.78 -15.13
N ASN A 42 -17.54 -12.30 -15.08
CA ASN A 42 -17.28 -13.64 -14.58
C ASN A 42 -16.93 -13.59 -13.08
N TYR A 43 -17.78 -14.20 -12.26
CA TYR A 43 -17.61 -14.30 -10.80
C TYR A 43 -16.97 -15.61 -10.35
N ASP A 44 -16.65 -16.52 -11.27
CA ASP A 44 -16.12 -17.83 -10.92
C ASP A 44 -14.75 -17.71 -10.24
N LEU A 45 -14.61 -18.40 -9.11
CA LEU A 45 -13.37 -18.51 -8.36
C LEU A 45 -12.67 -19.81 -8.72
N LYS A 46 -11.44 -19.71 -9.23
CA LYS A 46 -10.60 -20.86 -9.57
C LYS A 46 -9.64 -21.17 -8.43
N LEU A 47 -9.88 -22.28 -7.74
CA LEU A 47 -9.00 -22.86 -6.73
C LEU A 47 -8.82 -24.35 -7.05
N ALA A 48 -7.59 -24.82 -7.13
CA ALA A 48 -7.32 -26.23 -7.45
C ALA A 48 -7.63 -27.16 -6.27
N ASP A 49 -8.02 -28.39 -6.60
CA ASP A 49 -8.26 -29.49 -5.66
C ASP A 49 -7.82 -30.82 -6.28
N LYS A 50 -7.58 -31.82 -5.43
CA LYS A 50 -7.21 -33.20 -5.80
C LYS A 50 -6.04 -33.29 -6.79
N ILE A 51 -4.97 -32.54 -6.52
CA ILE A 51 -3.77 -32.50 -7.35
C ILE A 51 -2.49 -32.56 -6.52
N ASP A 52 -1.48 -33.22 -7.06
CA ASP A 52 -0.12 -33.22 -6.54
C ASP A 52 0.73 -32.14 -7.22
N VAL A 53 1.42 -31.34 -6.42
CA VAL A 53 2.21 -30.21 -6.91
C VAL A 53 3.65 -30.32 -6.44
N GLN A 54 4.57 -30.15 -7.39
CA GLN A 54 6.00 -30.05 -7.13
C GLN A 54 6.36 -28.62 -6.74
N TYR A 55 7.02 -28.44 -5.60
CA TYR A 55 7.37 -27.13 -5.04
C TYR A 55 8.76 -27.17 -4.38
N HIS A 56 9.26 -26.02 -3.90
CA HIS A 56 10.62 -25.82 -3.39
C HIS A 56 11.72 -26.40 -4.30
N CYS A 57 11.79 -25.92 -5.53
CA CYS A 57 12.76 -26.41 -6.51
C CYS A 57 14.00 -25.51 -6.51
N ASP A 58 15.18 -26.12 -6.51
CA ASP A 58 16.41 -25.40 -6.80
C ASP A 58 16.44 -24.90 -8.25
N LEU A 59 17.36 -23.97 -8.55
CA LEU A 59 17.59 -23.47 -9.90
C LEU A 59 18.83 -24.12 -10.53
N LYS A 60 18.74 -24.43 -11.82
CA LYS A 60 19.87 -24.88 -12.64
C LYS A 60 20.06 -24.00 -13.86
N SER A 61 21.31 -23.90 -14.31
CA SER A 61 21.60 -23.31 -15.61
C SER A 61 21.23 -24.30 -16.72
N LYS A 62 20.45 -23.83 -17.71
CA LYS A 62 20.11 -24.57 -18.92
C LYS A 62 20.19 -23.60 -20.09
N ASN A 63 21.10 -23.84 -21.03
CA ASN A 63 21.32 -22.99 -22.21
C ASN A 63 21.61 -21.52 -21.86
N GLY A 64 22.33 -21.26 -20.77
CA GLY A 64 22.63 -19.89 -20.31
C GLY A 64 21.50 -19.21 -19.53
N GLU A 65 20.34 -19.87 -19.37
CA GLU A 65 19.21 -19.38 -18.60
C GLU A 65 19.11 -20.11 -17.26
N LEU A 66 18.66 -19.41 -16.22
CA LEU A 66 18.41 -20.02 -14.92
C LEU A 66 16.95 -20.51 -14.86
N VAL A 67 16.74 -21.81 -14.70
CA VAL A 67 15.40 -22.45 -14.73
C VAL A 67 15.19 -23.35 -13.51
N LEU A 68 13.93 -23.67 -13.19
CA LEU A 68 13.60 -24.62 -12.11
C LEU A 68 14.17 -26.01 -12.42
N ASP A 69 14.89 -26.59 -11.46
CA ASP A 69 15.34 -27.97 -11.53
C ASP A 69 14.33 -28.92 -10.93
N ARG A 70 13.49 -29.49 -11.80
CA ARG A 70 12.45 -30.46 -11.43
C ARG A 70 12.96 -31.71 -10.71
N ASN A 71 14.23 -32.06 -10.91
CA ASN A 71 14.83 -33.23 -10.27
C ASN A 71 15.23 -32.96 -8.82
N ASN A 72 15.23 -31.69 -8.41
CA ASN A 72 15.64 -31.23 -7.08
C ASN A 72 14.55 -30.34 -6.45
N CYS A 73 13.29 -30.61 -6.77
CA CYS A 73 12.16 -30.15 -5.97
C CYS A 73 12.03 -31.02 -4.72
N GLU A 74 11.16 -30.59 -3.80
CA GLU A 74 10.75 -31.41 -2.66
C GLU A 74 10.34 -32.80 -3.15
N LYS A 75 10.99 -33.85 -2.62
CA LYS A 75 10.86 -35.22 -3.19
C LYS A 75 9.44 -35.75 -3.13
N THR A 76 8.71 -35.34 -2.11
CA THR A 76 7.30 -35.67 -1.95
C THR A 76 6.48 -34.48 -2.45
N PRO A 77 5.79 -34.58 -3.60
CA PRO A 77 4.91 -33.50 -4.03
C PRO A 77 3.85 -33.22 -2.95
N PHE A 78 3.43 -31.97 -2.87
CA PHE A 78 2.37 -31.58 -1.96
C PHE A 78 1.03 -32.01 -2.55
N ASN A 79 0.32 -32.91 -1.86
CA ASN A 79 -1.03 -33.29 -2.21
C ASN A 79 -2.03 -32.22 -1.73
N ILE A 80 -2.71 -31.58 -2.67
CA ILE A 80 -3.80 -30.65 -2.41
C ILE A 80 -5.09 -31.44 -2.56
N ASP A 81 -5.73 -31.75 -1.43
CA ASP A 81 -7.08 -32.30 -1.34
C ASP A 81 -7.75 -31.66 -0.13
N TRP A 82 -8.46 -30.56 -0.34
CA TRP A 82 -8.86 -29.64 0.72
C TRP A 82 -9.72 -30.31 1.78
N LYS A 83 -10.74 -31.04 1.36
CA LYS A 83 -11.67 -31.73 2.27
C LYS A 83 -10.98 -32.89 2.98
N LYS A 84 -10.07 -33.60 2.33
CA LYS A 84 -9.33 -34.70 2.96
C LYS A 84 -8.26 -34.21 3.93
N ASN A 85 -7.57 -33.13 3.59
CA ASN A 85 -6.43 -32.61 4.37
C ASN A 85 -6.88 -31.75 5.55
N TYR A 86 -8.02 -31.07 5.44
CA TYR A 86 -8.54 -30.15 6.45
C TYR A 86 -10.06 -30.32 6.69
N PRO A 87 -10.53 -31.54 7.07
CA PRO A 87 -11.96 -31.85 7.21
C PRO A 87 -12.63 -31.25 8.45
N ASP A 88 -11.84 -30.79 9.42
CA ASP A 88 -12.36 -30.52 10.76
C ASP A 88 -13.19 -29.23 10.82
N THR A 89 -14.28 -29.28 11.60
CA THR A 89 -14.98 -28.07 12.04
C THR A 89 -14.18 -27.39 13.16
N VAL A 90 -13.72 -26.17 12.91
CA VAL A 90 -12.85 -25.45 13.83
C VAL A 90 -13.59 -24.32 14.53
N ASN A 91 -13.30 -24.12 15.82
CA ASN A 91 -13.77 -22.95 16.57
C ASN A 91 -13.02 -21.70 16.12
N LEU A 92 -13.73 -20.61 15.88
CA LEU A 92 -13.19 -19.34 15.42
C LEU A 92 -12.54 -18.54 16.57
N ASN A 93 -11.76 -19.20 17.42
CA ASN A 93 -11.01 -18.59 18.51
C ASN A 93 -9.80 -17.85 17.98
N LEU A 94 -9.56 -16.66 18.52
CA LEU A 94 -8.36 -15.86 18.27
C LEU A 94 -7.63 -15.63 19.59
N TYR A 95 -6.34 -15.28 19.50
CA TYR A 95 -5.56 -14.90 20.67
C TYR A 95 -6.26 -13.83 21.50
N LYS A 96 -6.49 -14.14 22.79
CA LYS A 96 -7.19 -13.28 23.78
C LYS A 96 -8.62 -12.86 23.37
N ASP A 97 -9.23 -13.57 22.43
CA ASP A 97 -10.56 -13.26 21.90
C ASP A 97 -11.26 -14.58 21.54
N PRO A 98 -11.99 -15.21 22.48
CA PRO A 98 -12.69 -16.48 22.25
C PRO A 98 -14.02 -16.29 21.48
N SER A 99 -14.47 -17.35 20.82
CA SER A 99 -15.75 -17.43 20.10
C SER A 99 -16.34 -18.83 20.16
N ASN A 100 -17.67 -18.92 20.12
CA ASN A 100 -18.42 -20.16 19.98
C ASN A 100 -18.87 -20.43 18.53
N LYS A 101 -18.47 -19.59 17.58
CA LYS A 101 -18.74 -19.77 16.15
C LYS A 101 -17.75 -20.75 15.55
N THR A 102 -18.19 -21.48 14.52
CA THR A 102 -17.41 -22.49 13.84
C THR A 102 -17.55 -22.39 12.32
N ILE A 103 -16.55 -22.88 11.60
CA ILE A 103 -16.53 -23.11 10.14
C ILE A 103 -15.64 -24.35 9.90
N GLU A 104 -15.91 -25.12 8.85
CA GLU A 104 -14.99 -26.19 8.40
C GLU A 104 -13.66 -25.59 7.91
N GLU A 105 -12.52 -26.10 8.37
CA GLU A 105 -11.21 -25.48 8.13
C GLU A 105 -10.94 -25.25 6.64
N HIS A 106 -11.21 -26.22 5.77
CA HIS A 106 -11.00 -26.07 4.34
C HIS A 106 -11.80 -24.92 3.70
N LYS A 107 -12.98 -24.57 4.23
CA LYS A 107 -13.75 -23.38 3.78
C LYS A 107 -13.04 -22.09 4.14
N LEU A 108 -12.40 -22.01 5.31
CA LEU A 108 -11.62 -20.84 5.72
C LEU A 108 -10.45 -20.59 4.77
N TRP A 109 -9.71 -21.65 4.39
CA TRP A 109 -8.62 -21.55 3.40
C TRP A 109 -9.14 -20.99 2.06
N ALA A 110 -10.22 -21.57 1.53
CA ALA A 110 -10.78 -21.17 0.25
C ALA A 110 -11.32 -19.72 0.26
N MET A 111 -12.05 -19.33 1.31
CA MET A 111 -12.56 -17.97 1.46
C MET A 111 -11.43 -16.95 1.69
N ALA A 112 -10.39 -17.30 2.45
CA ALA A 112 -9.23 -16.44 2.69
C ALA A 112 -8.49 -16.12 1.38
N PHE A 113 -8.21 -17.12 0.55
CA PHE A 113 -7.54 -16.92 -0.73
C PHE A 113 -8.38 -16.12 -1.73
N ALA A 114 -9.69 -16.37 -1.77
CA ALA A 114 -10.59 -15.59 -2.62
C ALA A 114 -10.70 -14.13 -2.15
N GLN A 115 -10.77 -13.88 -0.84
CA GLN A 115 -10.78 -12.53 -0.31
C GLN A 115 -9.45 -11.82 -0.57
N ALA A 116 -8.31 -12.47 -0.35
CA ALA A 116 -7.00 -11.88 -0.61
C ALA A 116 -6.82 -11.50 -2.09
N TYR A 117 -7.34 -12.32 -3.02
CA TYR A 117 -7.41 -11.98 -4.44
C TYR A 117 -8.17 -10.68 -4.69
N VAL A 118 -9.44 -10.58 -4.25
CA VAL A 118 -10.26 -9.39 -4.52
C VAL A 118 -9.77 -8.17 -3.74
N SER A 119 -9.21 -8.34 -2.54
CA SER A 119 -8.61 -7.26 -1.75
C SER A 119 -7.37 -6.71 -2.44
N SER A 120 -6.43 -7.55 -2.92
CA SER A 120 -5.29 -7.03 -3.69
C SER A 120 -5.73 -6.32 -4.98
N MET A 121 -6.72 -6.87 -5.68
CA MET A 121 -7.26 -6.27 -6.90
C MET A 121 -7.80 -4.85 -6.64
N VAL A 122 -8.60 -4.69 -5.58
CA VAL A 122 -9.19 -3.41 -5.17
C VAL A 122 -8.14 -2.45 -4.61
N GLU A 123 -7.27 -2.91 -3.71
CA GLU A 123 -6.23 -2.06 -3.09
C GLU A 123 -5.21 -1.59 -4.12
N MET A 124 -4.78 -2.46 -5.04
CA MET A 124 -3.82 -2.09 -6.08
C MET A 124 -4.43 -1.12 -7.11
N GLN A 125 -5.73 -1.21 -7.41
CA GLN A 125 -6.37 -0.28 -8.34
C GLN A 125 -6.79 1.02 -7.65
N TYR A 126 -7.48 0.95 -6.53
CA TYR A 126 -8.10 2.13 -5.91
C TYR A 126 -7.33 2.60 -4.69
N GLY A 127 -6.82 1.70 -3.86
CA GLY A 127 -6.14 2.01 -2.60
C GLY A 127 -4.89 2.89 -2.70
N LEU A 128 -4.30 3.13 -3.87
CA LEU A 128 -2.99 3.82 -3.97
C LEU A 128 -3.03 5.34 -4.10
N ASN A 129 -4.16 5.96 -3.73
CA ASN A 129 -4.39 7.41 -3.77
C ASN A 129 -4.07 8.04 -5.14
N LYS A 130 -4.56 7.38 -6.20
CA LYS A 130 -4.42 7.82 -7.59
C LYS A 130 -5.80 8.21 -8.14
N LYS A 131 -5.86 9.40 -8.74
CA LYS A 131 -7.05 9.86 -9.43
C LYS A 131 -7.44 8.85 -10.51
N ASP A 132 -8.68 8.39 -10.49
CA ASP A 132 -9.24 7.39 -11.42
C ASP A 132 -8.66 5.96 -11.29
N GLY A 133 -7.77 5.74 -10.32
CA GLY A 133 -7.12 4.47 -10.00
C GLY A 133 -5.70 4.32 -10.59
N THR A 134 -5.03 3.22 -10.24
CA THR A 134 -3.60 3.00 -10.51
C THR A 134 -3.30 2.58 -11.95
N PHE A 135 -4.14 1.72 -12.52
CA PHE A 135 -4.04 1.24 -13.88
C PHE A 135 -5.12 1.90 -14.74
N ASP A 136 -4.80 2.17 -16.01
CA ASP A 136 -5.80 2.61 -16.98
C ASP A 136 -6.61 1.40 -17.47
N LEU A 137 -7.77 1.17 -16.85
CA LEU A 137 -8.65 0.03 -17.17
C LEU A 137 -9.29 0.12 -18.57
N SER A 138 -9.15 1.26 -19.28
CA SER A 138 -9.62 1.39 -20.66
C SER A 138 -8.65 0.79 -21.69
N GLN A 139 -7.41 0.55 -21.27
CA GLN A 139 -6.36 -0.01 -22.11
C GLN A 139 -6.11 -1.49 -21.77
N PRO A 140 -5.81 -2.33 -22.77
CA PRO A 140 -5.38 -3.69 -22.50
C PRO A 140 -4.00 -3.69 -21.82
N PHE A 141 -3.70 -4.79 -21.14
CA PHE A 141 -2.35 -5.08 -20.66
C PHE A 141 -1.47 -5.55 -21.82
N GLY A 142 -0.14 -5.53 -21.68
CA GLY A 142 0.85 -5.78 -22.75
C GLY A 142 0.74 -7.13 -23.49
N THR A 143 -0.16 -8.01 -23.06
CA THR A 143 -0.55 -9.28 -23.70
C THR A 143 -1.83 -9.19 -24.55
N GLY A 144 -2.51 -8.05 -24.57
CA GLY A 144 -3.83 -7.83 -25.18
C GLY A 144 -5.01 -8.15 -24.26
N GLU A 145 -4.76 -8.61 -23.03
CA GLU A 145 -5.80 -9.03 -22.08
C GLU A 145 -6.44 -7.85 -21.34
N SER A 146 -7.67 -8.04 -20.87
CA SER A 146 -8.30 -7.10 -19.93
C SER A 146 -7.59 -7.14 -18.57
N PHE A 147 -7.74 -6.08 -17.76
CA PHE A 147 -7.22 -6.06 -16.39
C PHE A 147 -7.65 -7.30 -15.58
N GLY A 148 -8.94 -7.65 -15.64
CA GLY A 148 -9.48 -8.75 -14.84
C GLY A 148 -8.92 -10.12 -15.21
N GLU A 149 -8.73 -10.39 -16.50
CA GLU A 149 -8.10 -11.65 -16.96
C GLU A 149 -6.62 -11.70 -16.55
N TYR A 150 -5.90 -10.61 -16.80
CA TYR A 150 -4.48 -10.49 -16.45
C TYR A 150 -4.26 -10.66 -14.94
N PHE A 151 -5.08 -10.00 -14.12
CA PHE A 151 -4.99 -10.05 -12.67
C PHE A 151 -5.43 -11.42 -12.13
N ALA A 152 -6.53 -12.01 -12.62
CA ALA A 152 -6.99 -13.33 -12.20
C ALA A 152 -5.96 -14.44 -12.50
N ARG A 153 -5.29 -14.39 -13.67
CA ARG A 153 -4.21 -15.32 -13.99
C ARG A 153 -3.04 -15.18 -13.00
N ASN A 154 -2.65 -13.96 -12.66
CA ASN A 154 -1.43 -13.72 -11.92
C ASN A 154 -1.61 -13.76 -10.39
N LEU A 155 -2.69 -13.19 -9.87
CA LEU A 155 -2.95 -12.99 -8.44
C LEU A 155 -4.30 -13.59 -7.97
N GLY A 156 -4.90 -14.52 -8.74
CA GLY A 156 -6.09 -15.27 -8.33
C GLY A 156 -5.89 -16.12 -7.06
N PRO A 157 -6.92 -16.85 -6.59
CA PRO A 157 -6.82 -17.66 -5.38
C PRO A 157 -5.62 -18.63 -5.37
N ASN A 158 -5.32 -19.24 -6.52
CA ASN A 158 -4.18 -20.15 -6.70
C ASN A 158 -2.80 -19.48 -6.53
N TYR A 159 -2.68 -18.17 -6.73
CA TYR A 159 -1.43 -17.44 -6.44
C TYR A 159 -1.13 -17.44 -4.94
N TYR A 160 -2.13 -17.21 -4.09
CA TYR A 160 -1.96 -17.24 -2.64
C TYR A 160 -1.72 -18.65 -2.11
N LEU A 161 -2.34 -19.65 -2.72
CA LEU A 161 -2.02 -21.06 -2.47
C LEU A 161 -0.57 -21.38 -2.84
N SER A 162 -0.14 -21.01 -4.05
CA SER A 162 1.23 -21.19 -4.52
C SER A 162 2.24 -20.49 -3.62
N LYS A 163 1.91 -19.28 -3.17
CA LYS A 163 2.73 -18.52 -2.24
C LYS A 163 2.79 -19.20 -0.87
N GLY A 164 1.69 -19.65 -0.32
CA GLY A 164 1.66 -20.38 0.96
C GLY A 164 2.43 -21.70 0.91
N LEU A 165 2.44 -22.39 -0.24
CA LEU A 165 3.31 -23.55 -0.47
C LEU A 165 4.79 -23.13 -0.47
N GLN A 166 5.13 -22.07 -1.21
CA GLN A 166 6.50 -21.58 -1.29
C GLN A 166 7.03 -21.07 0.05
N GLU A 167 6.20 -20.42 0.86
CA GLU A 167 6.60 -19.83 2.14
C GLU A 167 6.69 -20.85 3.27
N SER A 168 5.70 -21.73 3.37
CA SER A 168 5.61 -22.59 4.55
C SER A 168 4.89 -23.92 4.31
N SER A 169 4.85 -24.43 3.07
CA SER A 169 4.15 -25.69 2.80
C SER A 169 2.71 -25.69 3.36
N LEU A 170 2.01 -24.55 3.27
CA LEU A 170 0.72 -24.26 3.92
C LEU A 170 0.73 -24.42 5.46
N GLY A 171 1.79 -23.92 6.07
CA GLY A 171 2.01 -23.94 7.51
C GLY A 171 2.56 -25.25 8.09
N LYS A 172 3.08 -26.17 7.26
CA LYS A 172 3.65 -27.45 7.73
C LYS A 172 5.10 -27.35 8.18
N ASP A 173 5.89 -26.45 7.61
CA ASP A 173 7.32 -26.28 7.88
C ASP A 173 7.64 -24.87 8.45
N ILE A 174 6.68 -24.24 9.14
CA ILE A 174 6.90 -22.97 9.84
C ILE A 174 8.00 -23.14 10.89
N PRO A 175 9.09 -22.36 10.83
CA PRO A 175 10.15 -22.43 11.83
C PRO A 175 9.62 -22.04 13.21
N GLU A 176 9.84 -22.89 14.23
CA GLU A 176 9.30 -22.66 15.59
C GLU A 176 9.72 -21.32 16.20
N LEU A 177 10.93 -20.86 15.87
CA LEU A 177 11.46 -19.61 16.37
C LEU A 177 11.04 -18.40 15.53
N GLN A 178 10.50 -18.56 14.32
CA GLN A 178 10.11 -17.50 13.38
C GLN A 178 8.71 -17.77 12.80
N ASP A 179 7.72 -17.87 13.69
CA ASP A 179 6.33 -18.05 13.27
C ASP A 179 5.73 -16.73 12.80
N ASP A 180 6.02 -16.37 11.55
CA ASP A 180 5.47 -15.24 10.80
C ASP A 180 4.16 -15.59 10.04
N GLY A 181 3.54 -16.72 10.41
CA GLY A 181 2.30 -17.22 9.81
C GLY A 181 2.50 -17.99 8.50
N VAL A 182 1.39 -18.47 7.92
CA VAL A 182 1.41 -19.35 6.74
C VAL A 182 2.04 -18.68 5.52
N LEU A 183 1.86 -17.37 5.37
CA LEU A 183 2.44 -16.62 4.26
C LEU A 183 3.74 -15.91 4.65
N GLN A 184 4.27 -16.16 5.86
CA GLN A 184 5.55 -15.63 6.35
C GLN A 184 5.66 -14.10 6.18
N VAL A 185 4.61 -13.35 6.57
CA VAL A 185 4.72 -11.88 6.61
C VAL A 185 5.49 -11.52 7.88
N GLU A 186 6.75 -11.18 7.73
CA GLU A 186 7.65 -10.86 8.85
C GLU A 186 7.06 -9.79 9.78
N TYR A 187 6.95 -10.09 11.08
CA TYR A 187 6.40 -9.13 12.06
C TYR A 187 7.20 -8.92 13.34
N LYS A 188 8.28 -9.69 13.57
CA LYS A 188 8.94 -9.71 14.89
C LYS A 188 9.32 -8.34 15.44
N VAL A 189 8.96 -8.19 16.72
CA VAL A 189 8.97 -6.99 17.54
C VAL A 189 10.35 -6.33 17.56
N GLY A 190 10.43 -5.12 17.01
CA GLY A 190 11.61 -4.26 17.09
C GLY A 190 12.32 -3.97 15.77
N SER A 191 11.89 -4.55 14.65
CA SER A 191 12.37 -4.17 13.31
C SER A 191 11.32 -3.37 12.56
N ASP A 192 11.51 -2.04 12.53
CA ASP A 192 10.73 -1.14 11.67
C ASP A 192 11.01 -1.41 10.17
N ASN A 193 11.97 -2.29 9.87
CA ASN A 193 12.32 -2.81 8.55
C ASN A 193 11.63 -4.14 8.18
N SER A 194 10.74 -4.67 9.03
CA SER A 194 9.93 -5.85 8.70
C SER A 194 8.81 -5.52 7.71
N ALA A 195 8.25 -6.54 7.06
CA ALA A 195 7.06 -6.40 6.22
C ALA A 195 5.88 -5.78 6.99
N TRP A 196 5.65 -6.20 8.24
CA TRP A 196 4.66 -5.58 9.13
C TRP A 196 5.00 -4.12 9.46
N GLY A 197 6.28 -3.80 9.69
CA GLY A 197 6.76 -2.43 9.86
C GLY A 197 6.39 -1.53 8.68
N GLY A 198 6.65 -1.98 7.45
CA GLY A 198 6.24 -1.29 6.23
C GLY A 198 4.72 -1.07 6.15
N LEU A 199 3.93 -2.10 6.47
CA LEU A 199 2.47 -2.01 6.46
C LEU A 199 1.91 -0.99 7.46
N LYS A 200 2.61 -0.79 8.59
CA LYS A 200 2.25 0.20 9.61
C LYS A 200 2.60 1.65 9.24
N GLY A 201 3.38 1.92 8.19
CA GLY A 201 3.80 3.30 7.89
C GLY A 201 5.30 3.54 7.76
N SER A 202 6.16 2.57 8.09
CA SER A 202 7.61 2.75 7.94
C SER A 202 7.93 3.07 6.47
N GLY A 203 8.70 4.13 6.18
CA GLY A 203 9.02 4.51 4.79
C GLY A 203 8.05 5.45 4.10
N GLU A 204 7.09 6.06 4.81
CA GLU A 204 6.00 6.88 4.23
C GLU A 204 5.02 6.09 3.33
N GLY A 205 5.08 4.77 3.34
CA GLY A 205 4.15 3.88 2.64
C GLY A 205 3.31 3.04 3.60
N GLY A 206 2.48 2.13 3.07
CA GLY A 206 1.68 1.20 3.87
C GLY A 206 0.27 1.70 4.15
N PHE A 207 -0.39 1.05 5.11
CA PHE A 207 -1.81 1.25 5.47
C PHE A 207 -1.95 1.43 6.99
N PRO A 208 -1.37 2.52 7.55
CA PRO A 208 -1.31 2.75 8.99
C PRO A 208 -2.69 2.73 9.69
N LEU A 209 -3.77 3.17 9.04
CA LEU A 209 -5.11 3.17 9.61
C LEU A 209 -5.56 1.76 10.03
N VAL A 210 -5.15 0.77 9.24
CA VAL A 210 -5.41 -0.64 9.46
C VAL A 210 -4.36 -1.21 10.43
N PHE A 211 -3.08 -1.17 10.08
CA PHE A 211 -2.05 -2.00 10.73
C PHE A 211 -1.52 -1.48 12.06
N THR A 212 -1.67 -0.20 12.38
CA THR A 212 -1.20 0.35 13.68
C THR A 212 -1.97 -0.22 14.87
N LYS A 213 -3.23 -0.64 14.65
CA LYS A 213 -4.12 -1.16 15.70
C LYS A 213 -4.14 -2.69 15.77
N LEU A 214 -3.58 -3.38 14.77
CA LEU A 214 -3.57 -4.83 14.71
C LEU A 214 -2.46 -5.41 15.59
N ASP A 215 -2.75 -6.51 16.27
CA ASP A 215 -1.76 -7.33 16.97
C ASP A 215 -1.27 -8.43 16.01
N PRO A 216 -0.01 -8.41 15.53
CA PRO A 216 0.49 -9.43 14.62
C PRO A 216 0.51 -10.84 15.24
N LEU A 217 0.58 -10.96 16.58
CA LEU A 217 0.44 -12.27 17.23
C LEU A 217 -0.98 -12.83 17.07
N LYS A 218 -1.99 -11.96 17.06
CA LYS A 218 -3.38 -12.35 16.81
C LYS A 218 -3.61 -12.67 15.34
N VAL A 219 -3.01 -11.89 14.44
CA VAL A 219 -3.31 -11.90 13.00
C VAL A 219 -2.48 -12.91 12.20
N LEU A 220 -1.20 -13.09 12.51
CA LEU A 220 -0.26 -13.85 11.69
C LEU A 220 0.19 -15.15 12.33
N HIS A 221 0.61 -15.10 13.60
CA HIS A 221 1.25 -16.24 14.27
C HIS A 221 0.38 -17.51 14.19
N SER A 222 0.90 -18.58 13.60
CA SER A 222 0.12 -19.76 13.21
C SER A 222 -0.51 -20.51 14.39
N LYS A 223 0.13 -20.50 15.56
CA LYS A 223 -0.37 -21.14 16.79
C LYS A 223 -1.40 -20.31 17.58
N HIS A 224 -1.65 -19.07 17.16
CA HIS A 224 -2.46 -18.10 17.92
C HIS A 224 -3.80 -17.75 17.28
N GLY A 225 -4.25 -18.55 16.32
CA GLY A 225 -5.60 -18.44 15.80
C GLY A 225 -6.05 -19.64 14.99
N VAL A 226 -7.25 -19.52 14.43
CA VAL A 226 -7.94 -20.60 13.72
C VAL A 226 -7.26 -20.90 12.39
N ALA A 227 -7.20 -22.19 12.01
CA ALA A 227 -6.69 -22.64 10.72
C ALA A 227 -5.30 -22.04 10.39
N ARG A 228 -4.37 -22.09 11.36
CA ARG A 228 -3.02 -21.51 11.25
C ARG A 228 -3.03 -20.00 10.94
N ASN A 229 -4.08 -19.28 11.35
CA ASN A 229 -4.27 -17.86 11.06
C ASN A 229 -4.29 -17.54 9.55
N ILE A 230 -4.82 -18.44 8.72
CA ILE A 230 -4.82 -18.25 7.27
C ILE A 230 -5.56 -16.98 6.83
N VAL A 231 -6.70 -16.67 7.44
CA VAL A 231 -7.49 -15.47 7.08
C VAL A 231 -6.68 -14.21 7.32
N GLY A 232 -6.06 -14.08 8.49
CA GLY A 232 -5.19 -12.95 8.82
C GLY A 232 -3.96 -12.89 7.91
N SER A 233 -3.27 -14.02 7.72
CA SER A 233 -2.10 -14.13 6.84
C SER A 233 -2.42 -13.72 5.40
N ALA A 234 -3.53 -14.20 4.83
CA ALA A 234 -3.91 -13.94 3.45
C ALA A 234 -4.29 -12.47 3.23
N LEU A 235 -5.05 -11.88 4.16
CA LEU A 235 -5.40 -10.45 4.08
C LEU A 235 -4.18 -9.55 4.25
N THR A 236 -3.31 -9.84 5.22
CA THR A 236 -2.05 -9.09 5.38
C THR A 236 -1.17 -9.18 4.13
N SER A 237 -1.04 -10.37 3.54
CA SER A 237 -0.34 -10.58 2.27
C SER A 237 -0.96 -9.77 1.12
N SER A 238 -2.29 -9.62 1.10
CA SER A 238 -2.99 -8.83 0.08
C SER A 238 -2.68 -7.32 0.19
N TYR A 239 -2.63 -6.79 1.42
CA TYR A 239 -2.19 -5.42 1.69
C TYR A 239 -0.71 -5.24 1.36
N TYR A 240 0.14 -6.25 1.60
CA TYR A 240 1.54 -6.17 1.20
C TYR A 240 1.68 -5.95 -0.31
N ASN A 241 0.86 -6.62 -1.13
CA ASN A 241 0.88 -6.40 -2.57
C ASN A 241 0.54 -4.95 -2.94
N GLY A 242 -0.49 -4.38 -2.31
CA GLY A 242 -0.86 -2.97 -2.45
C GLY A 242 0.28 -2.05 -2.02
N MET A 243 0.90 -2.32 -0.87
CA MET A 243 2.03 -1.54 -0.35
C MET A 243 3.23 -1.55 -1.30
N ALA A 244 3.61 -2.74 -1.80
CA ALA A 244 4.75 -2.88 -2.70
C ALA A 244 4.52 -2.13 -4.01
N LEU A 245 3.30 -2.17 -4.56
CA LEU A 245 2.94 -1.38 -5.74
C LEU A 245 2.91 0.12 -5.43
N GLY A 246 2.37 0.54 -4.28
CA GLY A 246 2.35 1.95 -3.85
C GLY A 246 3.75 2.56 -3.78
N ILE A 247 4.69 1.86 -3.15
CA ILE A 247 6.10 2.27 -3.03
C ILE A 247 6.77 2.45 -4.41
N THR A 248 6.46 1.57 -5.36
CA THR A 248 7.15 1.50 -6.65
C THR A 248 6.43 2.20 -7.80
N SER A 249 5.23 2.74 -7.54
CA SER A 249 4.40 3.41 -8.55
C SER A 249 4.31 4.93 -8.38
N GLY A 250 5.15 5.50 -7.51
CA GLY A 250 5.22 6.94 -7.27
C GLY A 250 4.10 7.49 -6.37
N SER A 251 3.45 6.65 -5.55
CA SER A 251 2.45 7.12 -4.57
C SER A 251 3.09 7.84 -3.37
N ILE A 252 4.42 7.78 -3.21
CA ILE A 252 5.18 8.53 -2.21
C ILE A 252 5.83 9.75 -2.88
N LYS A 253 5.31 10.95 -2.63
CA LYS A 253 5.71 12.22 -3.29
C LYS A 253 7.18 12.60 -3.07
N ALA A 254 7.77 12.22 -1.93
CA ALA A 254 9.17 12.53 -1.58
C ALA A 254 10.19 12.03 -2.60
N TYR A 255 9.89 10.91 -3.25
CA TYR A 255 10.80 10.26 -4.17
C TYR A 255 10.66 10.75 -5.62
N ASP A 256 9.65 11.55 -5.94
CA ASP A 256 9.48 12.18 -7.26
C ASP A 256 10.31 13.48 -7.39
N GLN A 257 11.08 13.89 -6.37
CA GLN A 257 11.71 15.23 -6.33
C GLN A 257 13.24 15.26 -6.26
N THR A 258 13.95 14.12 -6.15
CA THR A 258 15.37 14.11 -5.75
C THR A 258 16.37 13.88 -6.86
N THR A 259 15.93 13.71 -8.10
CA THR A 259 16.83 13.64 -9.25
C THR A 259 16.21 14.47 -10.37
N ALA A 260 17.03 14.88 -11.34
CA ALA A 260 16.52 15.45 -12.60
C ALA A 260 15.52 14.51 -13.33
N ASP A 261 15.37 13.26 -12.85
CA ASP A 261 14.30 12.30 -13.14
C ASP A 261 13.03 12.50 -12.28
N SER A 262 12.68 13.73 -11.89
CA SER A 262 11.33 14.08 -11.40
C SER A 262 10.22 13.86 -12.45
N LEU A 263 10.62 13.35 -13.62
CA LEU A 263 9.81 12.84 -14.72
C LEU A 263 9.95 11.31 -14.92
N SER A 264 10.56 10.54 -13.99
CA SER A 264 10.87 9.13 -14.23
C SER A 264 9.62 8.37 -14.71
N ILE A 265 9.72 7.85 -15.93
CA ILE A 265 8.65 7.13 -16.62
C ILE A 265 8.50 5.72 -16.00
N ASN A 266 9.54 5.24 -15.32
CA ASN A 266 9.72 3.87 -14.84
C ASN A 266 8.94 3.62 -13.53
N LYS A 267 7.61 3.63 -13.63
CA LYS A 267 6.70 3.33 -12.52
C LYS A 267 6.22 1.89 -12.66
N MET A 268 6.14 1.16 -11.55
CA MET A 268 5.76 -0.26 -11.58
C MET A 268 4.38 -0.51 -12.20
N ASN A 269 3.41 0.36 -11.95
CA ASN A 269 2.09 0.23 -12.58
C ASN A 269 2.16 0.36 -14.11
N LYS A 270 3.04 1.23 -14.64
CA LYS A 270 3.28 1.35 -16.08
C LYS A 270 3.99 0.13 -16.64
N PHE A 271 5.02 -0.36 -15.93
CA PHE A 271 5.70 -1.61 -16.30
C PHE A 271 4.70 -2.75 -16.43
N LEU A 272 3.90 -2.97 -15.39
CA LEU A 272 2.93 -4.06 -15.33
C LEU A 272 1.85 -3.93 -16.40
N GLN A 273 1.45 -2.71 -16.76
CA GLN A 273 0.48 -2.48 -17.84
C GLN A 273 1.08 -2.75 -19.23
N GLN A 274 2.37 -2.46 -19.44
CA GLN A 274 3.03 -2.58 -20.74
C GLN A 274 3.74 -3.92 -20.96
N ALA A 275 4.03 -4.66 -19.89
CA ALA A 275 4.79 -5.90 -19.93
C ALA A 275 4.12 -6.94 -20.85
N LYS A 276 4.89 -7.45 -21.82
CA LYS A 276 4.45 -8.51 -22.74
C LYS A 276 4.51 -9.91 -22.13
N SER A 277 5.20 -10.05 -20.99
CA SER A 277 5.22 -11.28 -20.22
C SER A 277 3.85 -11.53 -19.59
N LYS A 278 3.27 -12.69 -19.90
CA LYS A 278 2.00 -13.15 -19.31
C LYS A 278 2.04 -13.19 -17.78
N ASP A 279 3.21 -13.50 -17.23
CA ASP A 279 3.38 -13.65 -15.78
C ASP A 279 4.07 -12.45 -15.14
N GLY A 280 4.19 -11.33 -15.87
CA GLY A 280 4.91 -10.15 -15.40
C GLY A 280 4.49 -9.71 -14.00
N LEU A 281 3.20 -9.75 -13.72
CA LEU A 281 2.66 -9.41 -12.41
C LEU A 281 3.03 -10.43 -11.32
N ALA A 282 2.82 -11.73 -11.52
CA ALA A 282 3.18 -12.74 -10.52
C ALA A 282 4.71 -12.82 -10.29
N ILE A 283 5.51 -12.69 -11.34
CA ILE A 283 6.99 -12.65 -11.30
C ILE A 283 7.45 -11.50 -10.41
N VAL A 284 6.99 -10.28 -10.71
CA VAL A 284 7.46 -9.07 -10.02
C VAL A 284 6.91 -8.99 -8.60
N MET A 285 5.65 -9.37 -8.38
CA MET A 285 5.08 -9.40 -7.02
C MET A 285 5.77 -10.48 -6.15
N GLY A 286 6.05 -11.66 -6.70
CA GLY A 286 6.82 -12.70 -6.00
C GLY A 286 8.23 -12.26 -5.66
N PHE A 287 8.91 -11.57 -6.58
CA PHE A 287 10.23 -10.98 -6.34
C PHE A 287 10.21 -9.93 -5.22
N MET A 288 9.30 -8.95 -5.31
CA MET A 288 9.17 -7.89 -4.30
C MET A 288 8.73 -8.44 -2.95
N TYR A 289 7.94 -9.51 -2.91
CA TYR A 289 7.54 -10.14 -1.66
C TYR A 289 8.75 -10.68 -0.88
N ASN A 290 9.67 -11.36 -1.55
CA ASN A 290 10.85 -11.92 -0.92
C ASN A 290 11.96 -10.88 -0.66
N ARG A 291 12.20 -9.99 -1.63
CA ARG A 291 13.34 -9.05 -1.60
C ARG A 291 12.98 -7.67 -1.03
N GLY A 292 11.71 -7.42 -0.75
CA GLY A 292 11.18 -6.11 -0.40
C GLY A 292 10.81 -5.29 -1.64
N ALA A 293 9.81 -4.40 -1.47
CA ALA A 293 9.28 -3.56 -2.54
C ALA A 293 10.35 -2.73 -3.28
N TYR A 294 11.34 -2.21 -2.55
CA TYR A 294 12.39 -1.37 -3.13
C TYR A 294 13.33 -2.12 -4.08
N ALA A 295 13.42 -3.45 -3.99
CA ALA A 295 14.33 -4.24 -4.82
C ALA A 295 14.04 -4.11 -6.32
N ALA A 296 12.79 -3.80 -6.71
CA ALA A 296 12.44 -3.58 -8.12
C ALA A 296 13.14 -2.35 -8.73
N LYS A 297 13.53 -1.35 -7.91
CA LYS A 297 14.22 -0.14 -8.37
C LYS A 297 15.61 -0.41 -8.93
N ASP A 298 16.28 -1.44 -8.42
CA ASP A 298 17.62 -1.82 -8.89
C ASP A 298 17.58 -2.89 -10.00
N GLN A 299 16.37 -3.26 -10.46
CA GLN A 299 16.12 -4.32 -11.44
C GLN A 299 15.29 -3.74 -12.59
N VAL A 300 14.05 -4.21 -12.77
CA VAL A 300 13.15 -3.83 -13.89
C VAL A 300 12.83 -2.33 -13.97
N LEU A 301 13.05 -1.54 -12.91
CA LEU A 301 12.83 -0.08 -12.91
C LEU A 301 14.14 0.74 -12.93
N LYS A 302 15.30 0.10 -13.11
CA LYS A 302 16.62 0.73 -12.92
C LYS A 302 16.86 1.96 -13.79
N ASN A 303 16.52 1.90 -15.06
CA ASN A 303 16.60 2.98 -16.02
C ASN A 303 15.68 2.69 -17.21
N ASN A 304 15.50 3.66 -18.12
CA ASN A 304 14.57 3.52 -19.24
C ASN A 304 14.95 2.36 -20.18
N GLU A 305 16.24 2.14 -20.45
CA GLU A 305 16.69 1.05 -21.32
C GLU A 305 16.32 -0.32 -20.74
N VAL A 306 16.60 -0.54 -19.45
CA VAL A 306 16.21 -1.77 -18.74
C VAL A 306 14.70 -1.92 -18.68
N PHE A 307 13.98 -0.85 -18.34
CA PHE A 307 12.53 -0.85 -18.27
C PHE A 307 11.89 -1.26 -19.61
N ASP A 308 12.28 -0.59 -20.69
CA ASP A 308 11.74 -0.82 -22.03
C ASP A 308 12.09 -2.23 -22.53
N HIS A 309 13.33 -2.67 -22.30
CA HIS A 309 13.77 -4.03 -22.60
C HIS A 309 12.88 -5.04 -21.87
N CYS A 310 12.75 -4.93 -20.55
CA CYS A 310 12.02 -5.88 -19.74
C CYS A 310 10.52 -5.88 -20.01
N ALA A 311 9.92 -4.72 -20.29
CA ALA A 311 8.54 -4.65 -20.71
C ALA A 311 8.32 -5.35 -22.07
N SER A 312 9.34 -5.36 -22.94
CA SER A 312 9.27 -6.02 -24.25
C SER A 312 9.45 -7.54 -24.22
N VAL A 313 9.99 -8.11 -23.14
CA VAL A 313 10.22 -9.55 -23.01
C VAL A 313 8.88 -10.30 -22.94
N VAL A 314 8.63 -11.12 -23.96
CA VAL A 314 7.39 -11.92 -24.10
C VAL A 314 7.45 -13.17 -23.22
N ASP A 315 8.56 -13.90 -23.30
CA ASP A 315 8.78 -15.14 -22.58
C ASP A 315 10.04 -15.04 -21.74
N LYS A 316 10.06 -15.76 -20.62
CA LYS A 316 11.25 -15.89 -19.76
C LYS A 316 11.76 -14.59 -19.13
N LEU A 317 10.88 -13.63 -18.87
CA LEU A 317 11.19 -12.39 -18.15
C LEU A 317 12.06 -12.63 -16.89
N ALA A 318 11.74 -13.63 -16.07
CA ALA A 318 12.51 -13.97 -14.87
C ALA A 318 13.96 -14.41 -15.14
N SER A 319 14.23 -14.95 -16.34
CA SER A 319 15.54 -15.46 -16.79
C SER A 319 16.33 -14.47 -17.62
N ASP A 320 15.76 -13.31 -17.92
CA ASP A 320 16.47 -12.26 -18.63
C ASP A 320 17.48 -11.57 -17.69
N VAL A 321 18.76 -11.64 -18.04
CA VAL A 321 19.88 -11.10 -17.26
C VAL A 321 19.88 -9.58 -17.17
N THR A 322 19.21 -8.89 -18.10
CA THR A 322 19.04 -7.43 -18.08
C THR A 322 17.95 -7.05 -17.09
N CYS A 323 16.95 -7.91 -16.90
CA CYS A 323 15.79 -7.65 -16.06
C CYS A 323 15.98 -8.02 -14.60
N PHE A 324 16.63 -9.16 -14.36
CA PHE A 324 16.89 -9.64 -13.02
C PHE A 324 18.30 -10.19 -12.87
N ASN A 325 18.92 -9.92 -11.72
CA ASN A 325 20.13 -10.60 -11.29
C ASN A 325 19.87 -12.11 -11.23
N GLN A 326 20.74 -12.89 -11.89
CA GLN A 326 20.63 -14.35 -11.96
C GLN A 326 21.50 -14.99 -10.88
N ALA A 327 20.92 -15.29 -9.72
CA ALA A 327 21.57 -16.05 -8.67
C ALA A 327 20.64 -17.16 -8.14
N ASN A 328 21.20 -18.27 -7.64
CA ASN A 328 20.40 -19.31 -7.01
C ASN A 328 20.06 -18.93 -5.57
N ASP A 329 19.20 -17.93 -5.42
CA ASP A 329 18.78 -17.35 -4.15
C ASP A 329 17.24 -17.39 -4.00
N PRO A 330 16.70 -17.17 -2.78
CA PRO A 330 15.26 -17.21 -2.55
C PRO A 330 14.44 -16.30 -3.47
N GLY A 331 14.85 -15.05 -3.70
CA GLY A 331 14.13 -14.12 -4.57
C GLY A 331 14.07 -14.60 -6.01
N SER A 332 15.17 -15.19 -6.49
CA SER A 332 15.24 -15.77 -7.84
C SER A 332 14.39 -17.02 -8.01
N ARG A 333 14.23 -17.81 -6.93
CA ARG A 333 13.31 -18.95 -6.89
C ARG A 333 11.87 -18.50 -6.89
N TYR A 334 11.51 -17.50 -6.07
CA TYR A 334 10.13 -17.03 -5.93
C TYR A 334 9.54 -16.51 -7.23
N MET A 335 10.29 -15.70 -7.96
CA MET A 335 9.86 -15.16 -9.25
C MET A 335 9.63 -16.23 -10.33
N ARG A 336 10.09 -17.47 -10.12
CA ARG A 336 9.86 -18.61 -11.03
C ARG A 336 8.85 -19.60 -10.49
N GLN A 337 9.00 -19.96 -9.22
CA GLN A 337 8.25 -21.02 -8.58
C GLN A 337 6.79 -20.64 -8.34
N ILE A 338 6.52 -19.40 -7.90
CA ILE A 338 5.15 -18.97 -7.64
C ILE A 338 4.32 -18.95 -8.94
N PRO A 339 4.78 -18.30 -10.04
CA PRO A 339 4.05 -18.36 -11.31
C PRO A 339 3.88 -19.79 -11.85
N ASP A 340 4.93 -20.61 -11.76
CA ASP A 340 4.94 -21.98 -12.29
C ASP A 340 3.96 -22.92 -11.56
N VAL A 341 3.96 -22.88 -10.23
CA VAL A 341 3.00 -23.64 -9.43
C VAL A 341 1.59 -23.10 -9.65
N ASN A 342 1.41 -21.77 -9.67
CA ASN A 342 0.12 -21.16 -9.97
C ASN A 342 -0.44 -21.59 -11.34
N HIS A 343 0.39 -21.72 -12.37
CA HIS A 343 -0.05 -22.26 -13.68
C HIS A 343 -0.55 -23.70 -13.59
N THR A 344 0.20 -24.55 -12.89
CA THR A 344 -0.20 -25.95 -12.66
C THR A 344 -1.57 -26.02 -11.96
N LEU A 345 -1.75 -25.18 -10.93
CA LEU A 345 -3.00 -25.07 -10.18
C LEU A 345 -4.15 -24.51 -11.03
N LEU A 346 -3.89 -23.49 -11.86
CA LEU A 346 -4.90 -22.91 -12.75
C LEU A 346 -5.35 -23.90 -13.84
N ALA A 347 -4.41 -24.68 -14.40
CA ALA A 347 -4.72 -25.74 -15.35
C ALA A 347 -5.61 -26.82 -14.71
N ALA A 348 -5.32 -27.22 -13.47
CA ALA A 348 -6.14 -28.16 -12.73
C ALA A 348 -7.53 -27.61 -12.39
N ALA A 349 -7.60 -26.35 -11.93
CA ALA A 349 -8.86 -25.70 -11.60
C ALA A 349 -9.76 -25.39 -12.83
N ALA A 350 -9.27 -25.63 -14.05
CA ALA A 350 -10.09 -25.54 -15.25
C ALA A 350 -11.03 -26.74 -15.44
N ASP A 351 -10.67 -27.91 -14.89
CA ASP A 351 -11.49 -29.13 -14.91
C ASP A 351 -12.36 -29.19 -13.65
N GLU A 352 -13.65 -29.52 -13.80
CA GLU A 352 -14.57 -29.62 -12.65
C GLU A 352 -14.17 -30.69 -11.64
N SER A 353 -13.50 -31.76 -12.07
CA SER A 353 -13.08 -32.86 -11.19
C SER A 353 -11.92 -32.48 -10.26
N THR A 354 -11.11 -31.49 -10.65
CA THR A 354 -9.94 -30.96 -9.93
C THR A 354 -10.07 -29.48 -9.59
N SER A 355 -11.28 -28.92 -9.68
CA SER A 355 -11.62 -27.60 -9.17
C SER A 355 -12.28 -27.76 -7.80
N TYR A 356 -11.81 -26.99 -6.83
CA TYR A 356 -12.44 -26.93 -5.51
C TYR A 356 -13.82 -26.29 -5.63
N ASP A 357 -14.84 -27.01 -5.16
CA ASP A 357 -16.15 -26.44 -4.88
C ASP A 357 -16.80 -27.07 -3.65
N VAL A 358 -17.54 -26.26 -2.91
CA VAL A 358 -18.30 -26.67 -1.75
C VAL A 358 -19.48 -25.75 -1.52
N GLU A 359 -20.51 -26.29 -0.89
CA GLU A 359 -21.64 -25.55 -0.38
C GLU A 359 -21.22 -24.66 0.80
N LEU A 360 -21.42 -23.35 0.67
CA LEU A 360 -21.32 -22.38 1.74
C LEU A 360 -22.71 -22.07 2.27
N THR A 361 -22.87 -22.13 3.58
CA THR A 361 -24.11 -21.80 4.27
C THR A 361 -24.16 -20.31 4.63
N ARG A 362 -25.35 -19.83 4.98
CA ARG A 362 -25.53 -18.46 5.49
C ARG A 362 -24.68 -18.18 6.73
N ASP A 363 -24.53 -19.19 7.59
CA ASP A 363 -23.72 -19.11 8.79
C ASP A 363 -22.22 -19.07 8.48
N ASP A 364 -21.76 -19.80 7.46
CA ASP A 364 -20.36 -19.70 6.99
C ASP A 364 -20.03 -18.25 6.61
N ILE A 365 -20.90 -17.60 5.82
CA ILE A 365 -20.71 -16.20 5.38
C ILE A 365 -20.77 -15.23 6.57
N SER A 366 -21.77 -15.39 7.45
CA SER A 366 -21.93 -14.53 8.63
C SER A 366 -20.75 -14.66 9.59
N ASN A 367 -20.32 -15.89 9.88
CA ASN A 367 -19.23 -16.18 10.79
C ASN A 367 -17.88 -15.73 10.22
N TYR A 368 -17.71 -15.79 8.90
CA TYR A 368 -16.51 -15.28 8.22
C TYR A 368 -16.38 -13.76 8.34
N LEU A 369 -17.47 -13.00 8.13
CA LEU A 369 -17.50 -11.56 8.36
C LEU A 369 -17.19 -11.19 9.82
N ASP A 370 -17.77 -11.92 10.77
CA ASP A 370 -17.50 -11.73 12.20
C ASP A 370 -16.03 -12.02 12.54
N LEU A 371 -15.42 -13.01 11.87
CA LEU A 371 -14.02 -13.35 12.04
C LEU A 371 -13.10 -12.22 11.56
N ILE A 372 -13.32 -11.67 10.37
CA ILE A 372 -12.52 -10.55 9.84
C ILE A 372 -12.64 -9.31 10.74
N GLN A 373 -13.86 -9.02 11.22
CA GLN A 373 -14.11 -7.95 12.20
C GLN A 373 -13.27 -8.14 13.46
N ARG A 374 -13.22 -9.37 13.97
CA ARG A 374 -12.51 -9.71 15.21
C ARG A 374 -11.00 -9.69 15.03
N TYR A 375 -10.47 -10.02 13.85
CA TYR A 375 -9.07 -9.75 13.53
C TYR A 375 -8.74 -8.25 13.63
N GLY A 376 -9.68 -7.38 13.23
CA GLY A 376 -9.56 -5.93 13.35
C GLY A 376 -9.26 -5.21 12.04
N PHE A 377 -9.29 -5.91 10.90
CA PHE A 377 -9.08 -5.30 9.57
C PHE A 377 -10.14 -4.25 9.23
N TYR A 378 -11.35 -4.40 9.77
CA TYR A 378 -12.46 -3.46 9.62
C TYR A 378 -13.10 -3.17 10.97
N SER A 379 -13.69 -1.98 11.11
CA SER A 379 -14.41 -1.59 12.31
C SER A 379 -15.69 -2.44 12.50
N LYS A 380 -16.22 -2.43 13.72
CA LYS A 380 -17.52 -3.05 14.00
C LYS A 380 -18.63 -2.38 13.20
N GLU A 381 -18.59 -1.05 13.04
CA GLU A 381 -19.60 -0.33 12.26
C GLU A 381 -19.56 -0.71 10.78
N ASP A 382 -18.37 -0.81 10.18
CA ASP A 382 -18.22 -1.14 8.76
C ASP A 382 -18.70 -2.58 8.47
N ILE A 383 -18.34 -3.52 9.33
CA ILE A 383 -18.81 -4.91 9.19
C ILE A 383 -20.32 -5.00 9.38
N ALA A 384 -20.90 -4.30 10.34
CA ALA A 384 -22.36 -4.28 10.52
C ALA A 384 -23.07 -3.73 9.28
N LYS A 385 -22.53 -2.66 8.66
CA LYS A 385 -23.06 -2.09 7.41
C LYS A 385 -22.93 -3.06 6.24
N ALA A 386 -21.80 -3.75 6.09
CA ALA A 386 -21.58 -4.69 5.00
C ALA A 386 -22.38 -6.00 5.16
N LYS A 387 -22.57 -6.47 6.41
CA LYS A 387 -23.22 -7.75 6.70
C LYS A 387 -24.68 -7.81 6.23
N VAL A 388 -25.43 -6.72 6.37
CA VAL A 388 -26.84 -6.67 5.93
C VAL A 388 -27.01 -6.93 4.42
N PRO A 389 -26.40 -6.15 3.51
CA PRO A 389 -26.50 -6.40 2.08
C PRO A 389 -25.82 -7.70 1.65
N VAL A 390 -24.72 -8.12 2.29
CA VAL A 390 -24.06 -9.40 2.00
C VAL A 390 -25.01 -10.58 2.26
N LEU A 391 -25.66 -10.62 3.43
CA LEU A 391 -26.58 -11.69 3.76
C LEU A 391 -27.86 -11.62 2.91
N ALA A 392 -28.33 -10.42 2.56
CA ALA A 392 -29.42 -10.28 1.59
C ALA A 392 -29.04 -10.82 0.20
N LYS A 393 -27.79 -10.62 -0.23
CA LYS A 393 -27.29 -11.19 -1.48
C LYS A 393 -27.20 -12.71 -1.42
N PHE A 394 -26.75 -13.27 -0.30
CA PHE A 394 -26.79 -14.71 -0.05
C PHE A 394 -28.23 -15.22 -0.17
N ASP A 395 -29.17 -14.62 0.56
CA ASP A 395 -30.57 -15.02 0.57
C ASP A 395 -31.22 -14.93 -0.84
N GLN A 396 -30.74 -14.02 -1.70
CA GLN A 396 -31.17 -13.87 -3.08
C GLN A 396 -30.67 -15.01 -4.01
N ILE A 397 -29.41 -15.42 -3.87
CA ILE A 397 -28.77 -16.35 -4.82
C ILE A 397 -28.74 -17.80 -4.31
N ALA A 398 -28.97 -18.02 -3.01
CA ALA A 398 -28.92 -19.34 -2.41
C ALA A 398 -30.02 -20.27 -2.96
N ALA A 399 -29.59 -21.44 -3.39
CA ALA A 399 -30.46 -22.56 -3.70
C ALA A 399 -30.38 -23.55 -2.55
N LYS A 400 -31.53 -23.96 -1.99
CA LYS A 400 -31.57 -24.91 -0.85
C LYS A 400 -30.74 -24.46 0.37
N GLN A 401 -30.73 -23.15 0.66
CA GLN A 401 -30.02 -22.55 1.81
C GLN A 401 -28.48 -22.60 1.72
N VAL A 402 -27.94 -22.88 0.53
CA VAL A 402 -26.49 -22.91 0.26
C VAL A 402 -26.16 -22.18 -1.03
N ILE A 403 -24.91 -21.76 -1.17
CA ILE A 403 -24.33 -21.24 -2.42
C ILE A 403 -23.08 -22.04 -2.79
N SER A 404 -22.70 -22.05 -4.07
CA SER A 404 -21.41 -22.64 -4.49
C SER A 404 -20.26 -21.68 -4.18
N TYR A 405 -19.17 -22.19 -3.59
CA TYR A 405 -17.94 -21.42 -3.45
C TYR A 405 -17.44 -20.97 -4.83
N ARG A 406 -17.38 -21.90 -5.78
CA ARG A 406 -16.83 -21.66 -7.10
C ARG A 406 -17.65 -20.63 -7.89
N HIS A 407 -18.97 -20.79 -7.90
CA HIS A 407 -19.84 -20.06 -8.84
C HIS A 407 -20.57 -18.85 -8.25
N ASP A 408 -20.68 -18.77 -6.92
CA ASP A 408 -21.51 -17.75 -6.27
C ASP A 408 -20.76 -16.91 -5.24
N PHE A 409 -19.70 -17.42 -4.61
CA PHE A 409 -18.99 -16.66 -3.58
C PHE A 409 -18.33 -15.38 -4.13
N GLY A 410 -17.92 -15.35 -5.40
CA GLY A 410 -17.48 -14.11 -6.07
C GLY A 410 -18.53 -12.99 -6.06
N LYS A 411 -19.83 -13.33 -6.15
CA LYS A 411 -20.93 -12.36 -6.07
C LYS A 411 -21.12 -11.84 -4.64
N ILE A 412 -20.84 -12.68 -3.64
CA ILE A 412 -20.81 -12.28 -2.23
C ILE A 412 -19.64 -11.33 -1.97
N LEU A 413 -18.46 -11.62 -2.52
CA LEU A 413 -17.28 -10.78 -2.42
C LEU A 413 -17.49 -9.39 -3.04
N GLU A 414 -18.19 -9.26 -4.17
CA GLU A 414 -18.56 -7.93 -4.70
C GLU A 414 -19.32 -7.11 -3.66
N VAL A 415 -20.42 -7.66 -3.13
CA VAL A 415 -21.27 -6.92 -2.19
C VAL A 415 -20.51 -6.59 -0.91
N MET A 416 -19.64 -7.49 -0.46
CA MET A 416 -18.75 -7.25 0.67
C MET A 416 -17.79 -6.08 0.38
N MET A 417 -17.05 -6.12 -0.73
CA MET A 417 -16.02 -5.12 -1.03
C MET A 417 -16.59 -3.74 -1.38
N VAL A 418 -17.78 -3.66 -1.97
CA VAL A 418 -18.47 -2.39 -2.25
C VAL A 418 -18.98 -1.71 -0.96
N ASN A 419 -19.24 -2.48 0.10
CA ASN A 419 -19.75 -1.95 1.36
C ASN A 419 -18.69 -1.82 2.46
N LEU A 420 -17.47 -2.30 2.23
CA LEU A 420 -16.33 -2.09 3.12
C LEU A 420 -15.50 -0.89 2.63
N PRO A 421 -14.86 -0.13 3.55
CA PRO A 421 -13.92 0.90 3.15
C PRO A 421 -12.66 0.28 2.52
N VAL A 422 -12.11 0.96 1.51
CA VAL A 422 -10.80 0.68 0.93
C VAL A 422 -9.81 1.65 1.58
N ALA A 423 -8.77 1.14 2.22
CA ALA A 423 -7.79 1.97 2.91
C ALA A 423 -6.92 2.73 1.89
N GLU A 424 -6.46 3.93 2.23
CA GLU A 424 -5.58 4.68 1.33
C GLU A 424 -4.11 4.46 1.70
N PHE A 425 -3.32 4.05 0.71
CA PHE A 425 -1.88 3.91 0.85
C PHE A 425 -1.25 5.26 1.23
N ALA A 426 -0.30 5.20 2.17
CA ALA A 426 0.37 6.37 2.71
C ALA A 426 -0.60 7.41 3.30
N GLU A 427 -1.80 6.96 3.71
CA GLU A 427 -2.72 7.79 4.46
C GLU A 427 -1.98 8.38 5.66
N LYS A 428 -1.90 9.70 5.70
CA LYS A 428 -1.53 10.37 6.93
C LYS A 428 -2.74 10.24 7.81
N ALA A 429 -2.68 9.35 8.81
CA ALA A 429 -3.63 9.40 9.91
C ALA A 429 -3.75 10.87 10.33
N PRO A 430 -4.95 11.39 10.63
CA PRO A 430 -5.10 12.76 11.11
C PRO A 430 -4.39 12.88 12.46
N ILE A 431 -3.09 13.16 12.42
CA ILE A 431 -2.29 13.53 13.56
C ILE A 431 -2.62 14.99 13.78
N ASP A 432 -3.25 15.27 14.91
CA ASP A 432 -3.44 16.65 15.37
C ASP A 432 -2.06 17.21 15.75
N MET A 433 -1.36 17.75 14.74
CA MET A 433 0.00 18.28 14.89
C MET A 433 0.09 19.39 15.92
N SER A 434 -1.04 20.00 16.32
CA SER A 434 -1.08 21.01 17.40
C SER A 434 -0.92 20.40 18.81
N LYS A 435 -1.11 19.09 18.94
CA LYS A 435 -1.02 18.35 20.21
C LYS A 435 0.22 17.46 20.31
N LYS A 436 1.08 17.48 19.28
CA LYS A 436 2.26 16.63 19.17
C LYS A 436 3.49 17.50 18.99
N SER A 437 4.61 17.03 19.54
CA SER A 437 5.89 17.60 19.17
C SER A 437 6.25 17.20 17.76
N THR A 438 6.94 18.08 17.04
CA THR A 438 7.20 17.89 15.61
C THR A 438 8.62 18.24 15.24
N LEU A 439 9.18 17.56 14.25
CA LEU A 439 10.44 17.87 13.60
C LEU A 439 10.16 18.23 12.14
N THR A 440 10.49 19.45 11.76
CA THR A 440 10.38 19.93 10.37
C THR A 440 11.76 20.00 9.76
N ASN A 441 12.00 19.33 8.64
CA ASN A 441 13.22 19.58 7.89
C ASN A 441 13.08 20.90 7.13
N VAL A 442 14.02 21.82 7.31
CA VAL A 442 14.08 23.12 6.61
C VAL A 442 15.35 23.25 5.76
N GLY A 443 16.25 22.27 5.83
CA GLY A 443 17.46 22.17 5.01
C GLY A 443 17.32 21.19 3.85
N ASP A 444 18.44 20.66 3.37
CA ASP A 444 18.47 19.64 2.32
C ASP A 444 17.75 18.35 2.74
N MET A 445 17.38 17.52 1.78
CA MET A 445 16.72 16.24 2.08
C MET A 445 17.59 15.36 3.00
N VAL A 446 16.98 14.86 4.07
CA VAL A 446 17.62 13.96 5.04
C VAL A 446 16.86 12.65 5.15
N PHE A 447 17.56 11.53 5.32
CA PHE A 447 16.96 10.29 5.80
C PHE A 447 16.83 10.37 7.31
N LEU A 448 15.65 10.09 7.84
CA LEU A 448 15.36 10.13 9.27
C LEU A 448 14.68 8.82 9.70
N SER A 449 15.21 8.22 10.78
CA SER A 449 14.54 7.15 11.52
C SER A 449 14.29 7.55 12.97
N VAL A 450 13.03 7.44 13.37
CA VAL A 450 12.48 7.71 14.70
C VAL A 450 11.75 6.47 15.18
N LYS A 451 12.05 6.04 16.40
CA LYS A 451 11.35 4.96 17.11
C LYS A 451 10.61 5.53 18.32
N GLY A 452 9.29 5.46 18.36
CA GLY A 452 8.48 6.06 19.43
C GLY A 452 7.04 5.55 19.40
N VAL A 453 6.09 6.33 19.93
CA VAL A 453 4.65 6.07 19.74
C VAL A 453 4.30 6.05 18.25
N ASP A 454 4.84 7.02 17.51
CA ASP A 454 4.74 7.11 16.07
C ASP A 454 6.13 6.85 15.46
N ASN A 455 6.34 5.64 14.94
CA ASN A 455 7.59 5.32 14.25
C ASN A 455 7.64 6.05 12.90
N TYR A 456 8.79 6.63 12.58
CA TYR A 456 9.07 7.21 11.27
C TYR A 456 10.38 6.65 10.72
N TYR A 457 10.45 6.34 9.44
CA TYR A 457 11.63 5.75 8.82
C TYR A 457 11.67 6.14 7.34
N SER A 458 12.01 7.37 6.99
CA SER A 458 12.00 7.79 5.57
C SER A 458 12.83 9.04 5.31
N TRP A 459 12.84 9.47 4.05
CA TRP A 459 13.38 10.76 3.65
C TRP A 459 12.43 11.89 4.03
N LEU A 460 12.93 12.83 4.82
CA LEU A 460 12.26 14.05 5.18
C LEU A 460 12.65 15.17 4.20
N ASN A 461 11.70 15.61 3.37
CA ASN A 461 11.92 16.70 2.41
C ASN A 461 12.06 18.08 3.09
N PRO A 462 12.68 19.06 2.43
CA PRO A 462 12.56 20.46 2.85
C PRO A 462 11.09 20.87 3.00
N GLY A 463 10.75 21.47 4.13
CA GLY A 463 9.40 21.86 4.55
C GLY A 463 8.53 20.72 5.11
N GLN A 464 9.02 19.48 5.15
CA GLN A 464 8.23 18.35 5.63
C GLN A 464 8.35 18.19 7.15
N THR A 465 7.21 17.93 7.80
CA THR A 465 7.09 17.80 9.26
C THR A 465 6.68 16.38 9.65
N VAL A 466 7.32 15.84 10.68
CA VAL A 466 6.97 14.54 11.30
C VAL A 466 6.75 14.69 12.81
N PRO A 467 5.87 13.87 13.42
CA PRO A 467 5.72 13.83 14.87
C PRO A 467 6.96 13.21 15.54
N VAL A 468 7.37 13.77 16.68
CA VAL A 468 8.51 13.31 17.50
C VAL A 468 8.18 13.54 18.98
N ASP A 469 7.51 12.58 19.61
CA ASP A 469 7.14 12.66 21.04
C ASP A 469 8.35 12.53 21.97
N ALA A 470 8.16 12.84 23.26
CA ALA A 470 9.23 12.83 24.27
C ALA A 470 9.92 11.46 24.46
N ASP A 471 9.21 10.37 24.19
CA ASP A 471 9.72 9.00 24.22
C ASP A 471 10.30 8.53 22.88
N SER A 472 10.29 9.40 21.87
CA SER A 472 10.86 9.09 20.56
C SER A 472 12.38 9.04 20.60
N LYS A 473 12.92 8.04 19.92
CA LYS A 473 14.35 7.78 19.76
C LYS A 473 14.76 7.93 18.32
N ILE A 474 15.60 8.91 18.02
CA ILE A 474 16.21 9.07 16.70
C ILE A 474 17.30 8.00 16.55
N THR A 475 17.13 7.08 15.60
CA THR A 475 18.09 5.99 15.38
C THR A 475 18.99 6.24 14.17
N GLN A 476 18.52 7.00 13.18
CA GLN A 476 19.30 7.39 11.99
C GLN A 476 18.93 8.80 11.56
N LEU A 477 19.92 9.61 11.18
CA LEU A 477 19.72 10.92 10.56
C LEU A 477 20.91 11.27 9.66
N TYR A 478 20.73 11.36 8.34
CA TYR A 478 21.82 11.65 7.40
C TYR A 478 21.34 12.30 6.09
N LEU A 479 22.21 13.00 5.36
CA LEU A 479 21.88 13.64 4.07
C LEU A 479 21.66 12.62 2.93
N ALA A 480 20.91 13.02 1.91
CA ALA A 480 20.82 12.26 0.66
C ALA A 480 22.23 12.02 0.06
N GLY A 481 22.60 10.75 -0.14
CA GLY A 481 23.94 10.34 -0.58
C GLY A 481 25.01 10.23 0.51
N GLY A 482 24.67 10.55 1.77
CA GLY A 482 25.53 10.36 2.94
C GLY A 482 25.54 8.91 3.47
N LYS A 483 26.47 8.60 4.38
CA LYS A 483 26.52 7.29 5.06
C LYS A 483 25.69 7.33 6.34
N ALA A 484 25.11 6.19 6.72
CA ALA A 484 24.31 6.01 7.94
C ALA A 484 25.06 6.31 9.27
N THR A 485 26.34 6.68 9.22
CA THR A 485 27.23 6.92 10.37
C THR A 485 27.41 8.40 10.75
N ASP A 486 26.61 9.33 10.22
CA ASP A 486 26.63 10.75 10.65
C ASP A 486 25.89 10.97 11.98
N VAL A 487 26.33 10.23 13.01
CA VAL A 487 25.74 10.09 14.35
C VAL A 487 25.58 11.43 15.10
N ALA A 488 26.32 12.47 14.72
CA ALA A 488 26.30 13.76 15.40
C ALA A 488 24.93 14.45 15.37
N CYS A 489 24.19 14.40 14.24
CA CYS A 489 22.93 15.12 14.12
C CYS A 489 21.77 14.41 14.82
N ALA A 490 21.74 13.07 14.76
CA ALA A 490 20.76 12.27 15.51
C ALA A 490 20.84 12.53 17.02
N ALA A 491 22.06 12.63 17.57
CA ALA A 491 22.28 12.92 18.98
C ALA A 491 21.80 14.34 19.37
N VAL A 492 21.99 15.34 18.50
CA VAL A 492 21.54 16.72 18.74
C VAL A 492 20.01 16.80 18.74
N VAL A 493 19.34 16.17 17.78
CA VAL A 493 17.87 16.08 17.79
C VAL A 493 17.39 15.35 19.05
N GLN A 494 18.08 14.27 19.44
CA GLN A 494 17.72 13.51 20.64
C GLN A 494 17.83 14.34 21.94
N SER A 495 18.84 15.20 22.07
CA SER A 495 18.96 16.09 23.23
C SER A 495 17.87 17.14 23.29
N GLU A 496 17.45 17.68 22.14
CA GLU A 496 16.33 18.63 22.08
C GLU A 496 14.99 17.94 22.41
N LEU A 497 14.80 16.69 21.97
CA LEU A 497 13.62 15.89 22.32
C LEU A 497 13.54 15.53 23.80
N ALA A 498 14.69 15.36 24.48
CA ALA A 498 14.69 15.08 25.91
C ALA A 498 14.13 16.23 26.77
N ALA A 499 14.08 17.46 26.22
CA ALA A 499 13.48 18.62 26.88
C ALA A 499 11.96 18.74 26.65
N VAL A 500 11.38 17.92 25.77
CA VAL A 500 9.95 17.89 25.43
C VAL A 500 9.17 17.12 26.50
N THR A 501 7.98 17.59 26.86
CA THR A 501 7.04 16.83 27.70
C THR A 501 5.66 16.73 27.04
N ALA A 502 4.86 15.73 27.44
CA ALA A 502 3.51 15.54 26.89
C ALA A 502 2.60 16.77 27.07
N ASP A 503 2.84 17.60 28.10
CA ASP A 503 2.05 18.81 28.39
C ASP A 503 2.57 20.06 27.67
N LYS A 504 3.71 19.96 26.96
CA LYS A 504 4.36 21.06 26.23
C LYS A 504 4.99 20.55 24.93
N PRO A 505 4.21 20.43 23.85
CA PRO A 505 4.76 20.03 22.56
C PRO A 505 5.77 21.07 22.04
N ALA A 506 6.85 20.61 21.40
CA ALA A 506 7.87 21.43 20.78
C ALA A 506 7.87 21.26 19.26
N HIS A 507 8.05 22.36 18.53
CA HIS A 507 8.15 22.35 17.07
C HIS A 507 9.60 22.66 16.66
N LEU A 508 10.38 21.60 16.50
CA LEU A 508 11.79 21.64 16.12
C LEU A 508 11.92 21.83 14.61
N SER A 509 12.88 22.65 14.19
CA SER A 509 13.30 22.76 12.80
C SER A 509 14.72 22.23 12.65
N LEU A 510 14.91 21.31 11.71
CA LEU A 510 16.18 20.67 11.38
C LEU A 510 16.73 21.25 10.07
N SER A 511 17.97 21.70 10.09
CA SER A 511 18.74 21.98 8.89
C SER A 511 20.05 21.19 8.93
N LEU A 512 20.28 20.35 7.94
CA LEU A 512 21.55 19.67 7.74
C LEU A 512 22.13 20.16 6.41
N SER A 513 23.28 20.83 6.45
CA SER A 513 23.97 21.30 5.26
C SER A 513 25.48 21.25 5.49
N GLY A 514 26.24 20.75 4.51
CA GLY A 514 27.71 20.69 4.58
C GLY A 514 28.27 19.93 5.78
N GLY A 515 27.54 18.95 6.34
CA GLY A 515 27.93 18.19 7.54
C GLY A 515 27.70 18.92 8.87
N GLN A 516 27.07 20.11 8.88
CA GLN A 516 26.69 20.82 10.08
C GLN A 516 25.19 20.65 10.36
N CYS A 517 24.86 20.20 11.57
CA CYS A 517 23.49 20.01 12.05
C CYS A 517 23.06 21.25 12.85
N GLN A 518 22.00 21.92 12.42
CA GLN A 518 21.37 23.03 13.13
C GLN A 518 19.96 22.63 13.51
N ILE A 519 19.64 22.71 14.81
CA ILE A 519 18.28 22.57 15.33
C ILE A 519 17.85 23.92 15.89
N ASP A 520 16.71 24.43 15.42
CA ASP A 520 16.05 25.59 16.00
C ASP A 520 14.79 25.11 16.72
N SER A 521 14.74 25.38 18.03
CA SER A 521 13.58 25.10 18.87
C SER A 521 12.69 26.33 18.94
N ASN A 522 11.79 26.48 17.98
CA ASN A 522 10.71 27.44 18.11
C ASN A 522 9.68 26.90 19.11
N TYR A 523 9.88 27.20 20.39
CA TYR A 523 8.81 27.06 21.39
C TYR A 523 7.73 28.10 21.07
N VAL A 524 6.76 27.72 20.25
CA VAL A 524 5.53 28.51 20.10
C VAL A 524 4.61 28.11 21.24
N LYS A 525 4.65 28.88 22.33
CA LYS A 525 3.50 28.93 23.24
C LYS A 525 2.28 29.26 22.37
N PRO A 526 1.19 28.49 22.39
CA PRO A 526 -0.05 28.97 21.79
C PRO A 526 -0.40 30.23 22.56
N ASP A 527 -0.28 31.40 21.94
CA ASP A 527 -1.00 32.55 22.44
C ASP A 527 -2.48 32.22 22.20
N ASP A 528 -3.23 31.97 23.28
CA ASP A 528 -4.69 31.88 23.33
C ASP A 528 -5.39 33.19 22.91
N LYS A 529 -4.73 34.04 22.10
CA LYS A 529 -5.21 35.33 21.66
C LYS A 529 -4.80 35.64 20.22
N VAL A 530 -5.14 34.78 19.27
CA VAL A 530 -5.60 35.33 17.98
C VAL A 530 -7.03 35.80 18.22
N GLN A 531 -7.19 37.01 18.77
CA GLN A 531 -8.47 37.67 18.62
C GLN A 531 -8.75 37.82 17.13
N PRO A 532 -9.95 37.50 16.65
CA PRO A 532 -10.31 37.80 15.27
C PRO A 532 -10.09 39.30 15.04
N VAL A 533 -9.32 39.65 14.02
CA VAL A 533 -9.11 41.04 13.61
C VAL A 533 -10.49 41.61 13.29
N LYS A 534 -11.03 42.43 14.20
CA LYS A 534 -12.38 43.00 14.11
C LYS A 534 -12.56 44.04 13.00
N ASP A 535 -11.51 44.41 12.28
CA ASP A 535 -11.55 45.45 11.26
C ASP A 535 -10.87 45.05 9.94
N LEU A 536 -11.48 44.12 9.20
CA LEU A 536 -11.18 43.91 7.78
C LEU A 536 -11.71 45.03 6.86
N LYS A 537 -12.32 46.10 7.42
CA LYS A 537 -12.92 47.19 6.64
C LYS A 537 -11.95 48.28 6.16
N LYS A 538 -10.66 48.27 6.54
CA LYS A 538 -9.70 49.33 6.14
C LYS A 538 -8.73 48.97 5.01
N CYS A 539 -8.83 47.77 4.44
CA CYS A 539 -8.04 47.39 3.25
C CYS A 539 -8.97 47.07 2.06
N SER A 540 -9.88 47.98 1.72
CA SER A 540 -10.76 47.82 0.55
C SER A 540 -10.06 48.30 -0.73
N SER A 541 -9.50 47.36 -1.50
CA SER A 541 -9.56 47.41 -2.96
C SER A 541 -9.53 45.99 -3.51
N TYR A 542 -10.63 45.26 -3.29
CA TYR A 542 -10.94 44.05 -4.03
C TYR A 542 -11.58 44.50 -5.35
N SER A 543 -10.95 44.25 -6.49
CA SER A 543 -11.66 44.20 -7.77
C SER A 543 -11.89 42.73 -8.12
N GLU A 544 -13.16 42.40 -8.33
CA GLU A 544 -13.65 41.08 -8.69
C GLU A 544 -13.00 40.55 -9.98
N TRP A 545 -12.78 39.24 -9.98
CA TRP A 545 -12.24 38.46 -11.07
C TRP A 545 -13.22 38.52 -12.26
N LYS A 546 -12.81 39.14 -13.37
CA LYS A 546 -13.42 38.86 -14.68
C LYS A 546 -12.51 37.92 -15.43
N ALA A 547 -13.01 36.72 -15.68
CA ALA A 547 -12.38 35.75 -16.57
C ALA A 547 -12.47 36.29 -18.00
N ASP A 548 -11.39 36.87 -18.50
CA ASP A 548 -11.04 36.78 -19.92
C ASP A 548 -9.62 37.33 -20.20
N SER A 549 -8.88 36.56 -20.99
CA SER A 549 -7.59 36.84 -21.65
C SER A 549 -6.31 36.99 -20.80
N ASP A 550 -5.35 36.11 -21.13
CA ASP A 550 -3.91 36.12 -20.87
C ASP A 550 -3.36 36.08 -19.43
N TYR A 551 -2.42 35.15 -19.25
CA TYR A 551 -1.75 34.77 -18.02
C TYR A 551 -1.06 35.98 -17.34
N ASN A 552 -1.75 36.64 -16.40
CA ASN A 552 -1.14 37.62 -15.53
C ASN A 552 -1.74 37.53 -14.11
N PRO A 553 -1.07 36.85 -13.15
CA PRO A 553 -1.57 36.77 -11.77
C PRO A 553 -1.54 38.15 -11.10
N PRO A 554 -2.42 38.40 -10.11
CA PRO A 554 -2.50 39.70 -9.45
C PRO A 554 -1.16 40.11 -8.82
N ALA A 555 -0.69 41.31 -9.17
CA ALA A 555 0.66 41.80 -8.89
C ALA A 555 0.94 42.17 -7.41
N LYS A 556 0.06 41.81 -6.47
CA LYS A 556 0.13 42.18 -5.04
C LYS A 556 -0.42 41.09 -4.14
N VAL A 557 0.38 40.66 -3.16
CA VAL A 557 -0.02 39.69 -2.12
C VAL A 557 0.41 40.22 -0.75
N VAL A 558 -0.43 40.02 0.27
CA VAL A 558 -0.11 40.40 1.66
C VAL A 558 0.08 39.12 2.49
N LEU A 559 1.27 38.94 3.06
CA LEU A 559 1.61 37.82 3.93
C LEU A 559 2.19 38.39 5.23
N ASN A 560 1.67 37.98 6.39
CA ASN A 560 2.14 38.41 7.72
C ASN A 560 2.35 39.93 7.83
N LYS A 561 1.28 40.69 7.53
CA LYS A 561 1.28 42.17 7.46
C LYS A 561 2.23 42.77 6.42
N THR A 562 2.97 41.99 5.65
CA THR A 562 3.96 42.50 4.69
C THR A 562 3.41 42.46 3.28
N ILE A 563 3.51 43.56 2.55
CA ILE A 563 3.04 43.67 1.16
C ILE A 563 4.17 43.28 0.21
N TYR A 564 3.90 42.29 -0.63
CA TYR A 564 4.80 41.83 -1.68
C TYR A 564 4.21 42.20 -3.05
N ASN A 565 5.03 42.82 -3.89
CA ASN A 565 4.68 43.05 -5.30
C ASN A 565 5.50 42.10 -6.18
N LEU A 566 4.87 41.53 -7.20
CA LEU A 566 5.58 40.79 -8.23
C LEU A 566 6.16 41.78 -9.24
N LYS A 567 7.48 41.78 -9.40
CA LYS A 567 8.17 42.59 -10.41
C LYS A 567 8.86 41.66 -11.41
N TRP A 568 8.53 41.83 -12.68
CA TRP A 568 9.17 41.07 -13.77
C TRP A 568 10.46 41.74 -14.20
N GLY A 569 11.55 40.99 -14.22
CA GLY A 569 12.86 41.46 -14.65
C GLY A 569 13.69 40.36 -15.30
N THR A 570 14.72 40.75 -16.04
CA THR A 570 15.71 39.84 -16.60
C THR A 570 16.72 39.50 -15.51
N VAL A 571 16.83 38.22 -15.15
CA VAL A 571 17.78 37.77 -14.11
C VAL A 571 19.03 37.26 -14.81
N HIS A 572 20.16 37.95 -14.59
CA HIS A 572 21.47 37.50 -15.03
C HIS A 572 22.07 36.57 -13.97
N ASP A 573 22.38 35.33 -14.36
CA ASP A 573 23.14 34.41 -13.52
C ASP A 573 24.61 34.83 -13.50
N GLN A 574 25.05 35.42 -12.38
CA GLN A 574 26.43 35.90 -12.21
C GLN A 574 27.47 34.75 -12.18
N ASN A 575 27.02 33.50 -12.05
CA ASN A 575 27.90 32.34 -11.97
C ASN A 575 28.04 31.57 -13.29
N ASN A 576 27.30 31.95 -14.34
CA ASN A 576 27.38 31.31 -15.64
C ASN A 576 27.15 32.32 -16.80
N PRO A 577 28.21 33.00 -17.29
CA PRO A 577 28.09 34.06 -18.32
C PRO A 577 27.67 33.54 -19.72
N SER A 578 27.35 32.25 -19.87
CA SER A 578 26.84 31.65 -21.10
C SER A 578 25.38 31.21 -21.02
N ALA A 579 24.72 31.36 -19.87
CA ALA A 579 23.29 31.08 -19.73
C ALA A 579 22.48 32.22 -20.37
N ASN A 580 21.57 31.86 -21.29
CA ASN A 580 20.63 32.83 -21.88
C ASN A 580 19.82 33.54 -20.79
N ASP A 581 19.50 34.81 -21.02
CA ASP A 581 18.66 35.62 -20.16
C ASP A 581 17.24 35.07 -20.06
N TRP A 582 16.80 34.71 -18.85
CA TRP A 582 15.40 34.36 -18.58
C TRP A 582 14.67 35.50 -17.86
N LYS A 583 13.44 35.77 -18.30
CA LYS A 583 12.52 36.70 -17.64
C LYS A 583 11.84 35.97 -16.48
N GLY A 584 12.20 36.35 -15.25
CA GLY A 584 11.62 35.80 -14.02
C GLY A 584 10.92 36.89 -13.20
N GLY A 585 9.84 36.53 -12.52
CA GLY A 585 9.18 37.41 -11.56
C GLY A 585 9.85 37.26 -10.19
N MET A 586 10.34 38.37 -9.61
CA MET A 586 10.83 38.40 -8.24
C MET A 586 9.84 39.16 -7.34
N TRP A 587 9.66 38.68 -6.11
CA TRP A 587 8.81 39.32 -5.11
C TRP A 587 9.63 40.31 -4.29
N GLU A 588 9.32 41.61 -4.41
CA GLU A 588 9.92 42.67 -3.59
C GLU A 588 9.04 42.96 -2.37
N ASN A 589 9.63 42.94 -1.18
CA ASN A 589 9.00 43.48 0.04
C ASN A 589 8.88 45.01 -0.06
N LYS A 590 7.67 45.54 0.05
CA LYS A 590 7.39 46.99 -0.05
C LYS A 590 6.93 47.64 1.25
N GLY A 591 6.85 46.89 2.35
CA GLY A 591 6.54 47.43 3.68
C GLY A 591 5.48 46.64 4.45
N THR A 592 5.20 47.10 5.67
CA THR A 592 4.28 46.47 6.63
C THR A 592 3.01 47.28 6.85
N CYS A 593 1.84 46.64 6.79
CA CYS A 593 0.56 47.19 7.23
C CYS A 593 0.53 47.29 8.76
N ASN A 594 0.28 48.48 9.31
CA ASN A 594 0.16 48.67 10.76
C ASN A 594 -1.13 48.06 11.32
#